data_AF-A0A1I3PAQ5-F1
#
_entry.id   AF-A0A1I3PAQ5-F1
#
_cell.length_a   1.000
_cell.length_b   1.000
_cell.length_c   1.000
_cell.angle_alpha   90.00
_cell.angle_beta   90.00
_cell.angle_gamma   90.00
#
_symmetry.space_group_name_H-M   'P 1'
#
loop_
_entity.id
_entity.type
_entity.pdbx_description
1 polymer ?
#
loop_
_entity_poly.entity_id
_entity_poly.type
_entity_poly.pdbx_seq_one_letter_code
_entity_poly.pdbx_strand_id
1 'polypeptide(L)'
;MDAFTMVIMACVSGEPTCMATRISEMGFTSVEACEARIDEITRSMTQQLATHQEFKGREVTYDVSCLDRAQLRRKLGVAQADT
;
A
#
# COMPACT_ATOMS: atom_id res chain seq x y z
N MET A 1 3.56 -3.14 -21.42
CA MET A 1 4.27 -2.61 -20.24
C MET A 1 3.69 -3.34 -19.03
N ASP A 2 4.51 -4.02 -18.25
CA ASP A 2 4.06 -4.64 -17.01
C ASP A 2 3.77 -3.55 -15.99
N ALA A 3 2.49 -3.37 -15.65
CA ALA A 3 2.09 -2.45 -14.61
C ALA A 3 2.54 -2.99 -13.26
N PHE A 4 3.33 -2.22 -12.52
CA PHE A 4 3.65 -2.52 -11.14
C PHE A 4 2.43 -2.24 -10.26
N THR A 5 2.31 -2.98 -9.17
CA THR A 5 1.29 -2.75 -8.16
C THR A 5 1.98 -2.43 -6.86
N MET A 6 1.55 -1.34 -6.25
CA MET A 6 1.94 -0.99 -4.90
C MET A 6 1.00 -1.66 -3.92
N VAL A 7 1.57 -2.29 -2.91
CA VAL A 7 0.84 -2.76 -1.74
C VAL A 7 1.38 -1.99 -0.54
N ILE A 8 0.50 -1.26 0.14
CA ILE A 8 0.82 -0.56 1.39
C ILE A 8 0.03 -1.22 2.51
N MET A 9 0.74 -1.62 3.57
CA MET A 9 0.16 -2.11 4.79
C MET A 9 0.43 -1.11 5.91
N ALA A 10 -0.62 -0.54 6.49
CA ALA A 10 -0.58 0.36 7.62
C ALA A 10 -1.00 -0.39 8.89
N CYS A 11 -0.08 -0.58 9.82
CA CYS A 11 -0.34 -1.19 11.12
C CYS A 11 -0.33 -0.09 12.20
N VAL A 12 -1.45 0.08 12.90
CA VAL A 12 -1.52 1.01 14.03
C VAL A 12 -1.12 0.26 15.30
N SER A 13 -0.21 0.82 16.09
CA SER A 13 0.29 0.17 17.32
C SER A 13 -0.84 -0.13 18.29
N GLY A 14 -1.05 -1.41 18.61
CA GLY A 14 -2.13 -1.92 19.47
C GLY A 14 -3.38 -2.41 18.73
N GLU A 15 -3.44 -2.28 17.40
CA GLU A 15 -4.52 -2.87 16.61
C GLU A 15 -4.17 -4.33 16.25
N PRO A 16 -5.12 -5.26 16.34
CA PRO A 16 -4.90 -6.65 15.94
C PRO A 16 -4.84 -6.81 14.41
N THR A 17 -5.34 -5.82 13.66
CA THR A 17 -5.47 -5.86 12.21
C THR A 17 -4.80 -4.67 11.56
N CYS A 18 -3.93 -4.92 10.58
CA CYS A 18 -3.36 -3.88 9.74
C CYS A 18 -4.29 -3.57 8.57
N MET A 19 -4.39 -2.30 8.19
CA MET A 19 -5.10 -1.88 6.99
C MET A 19 -4.18 -2.06 5.78
N ALA A 20 -4.55 -2.92 4.83
CA ALA A 20 -3.83 -3.07 3.58
C ALA A 20 -4.58 -2.36 2.45
N THR A 21 -3.88 -1.53 1.69
CA THR A 21 -4.39 -0.91 0.46
C THR A 21 -3.57 -1.41 -0.72
N ARG A 22 -4.27 -1.87 -1.75
CA ARG A 22 -3.67 -2.30 -3.02
C ARG A 22 -3.93 -1.25 -4.08
N ILE A 23 -2.87 -0.76 -4.71
CA ILE A 23 -2.94 0.29 -5.72
C ILE A 23 -2.28 -0.23 -6.97
N SER A 24 -3.11 -0.51 -7.97
CA SER A 24 -2.68 -0.86 -9.32
C SER A 24 -2.91 0.36 -10.21
N GLU A 25 -1.89 1.21 -10.33
CA GLU A 25 -1.94 2.39 -11.20
C GLU A 25 -1.11 2.14 -12.47
N MET A 26 -1.67 2.46 -13.64
CA MET A 26 -0.97 2.29 -14.92
C MET A 26 0.28 3.19 -15.05
N GLY A 27 0.42 4.20 -14.17
CA GLY A 27 1.58 5.08 -14.07
C GLY A 27 2.79 4.44 -13.35
N PHE A 28 2.61 3.29 -12.69
CA PHE A 28 3.73 2.53 -12.12
C PHE A 28 4.44 1.72 -13.20
N THR A 29 5.18 2.41 -14.07
CA THR A 29 5.97 1.79 -15.14
C THR A 29 7.39 1.42 -14.71
N SER A 30 7.82 1.90 -13.53
CA SER A 30 9.11 1.58 -12.91
C SER A 30 8.99 1.53 -11.39
N VAL A 31 9.97 0.91 -10.72
CA VAL A 31 10.05 0.90 -9.25
C VAL A 31 10.16 2.33 -8.70
N GLU A 32 10.97 3.19 -9.33
CA GLU A 32 11.11 4.61 -8.94
C GLU A 32 9.78 5.38 -9.03
N ALA A 33 8.97 5.14 -10.08
CA ALA A 33 7.66 5.76 -10.21
C ALA A 33 6.68 5.27 -9.13
N CYS A 34 6.82 4.01 -8.71
CA CYS A 34 6.09 3.46 -7.59
C CYS A 34 6.56 4.10 -6.28
N GLU A 35 7.86 4.09 -5.99
CA GLU A 35 8.44 4.69 -4.78
C GLU A 35 8.09 6.17 -4.61
N ALA A 36 8.07 6.94 -5.70
CA ALA A 36 7.71 8.35 -5.68
C ALA A 36 6.27 8.62 -5.20
N ARG A 37 5.34 7.66 -5.33
CA ARG A 37 3.96 7.79 -4.85
C ARG A 37 3.77 7.30 -3.42
N ILE A 38 4.75 6.58 -2.85
CA ILE A 38 4.63 6.01 -1.50
C ILE A 38 4.36 7.12 -0.48
N ASP A 39 5.13 8.20 -0.52
CA ASP A 39 4.99 9.32 0.43
C ASP A 39 3.62 9.99 0.35
N GLU A 40 3.09 10.15 -0.86
CA GLU A 40 1.76 10.72 -1.09
C GLU A 40 0.66 9.83 -0.50
N ILE A 41 0.72 8.53 -0.78
CA ILE A 41 -0.29 7.57 -0.34
C ILE A 41 -0.21 7.34 1.16
N THR A 42 0.99 7.14 1.72
CA THR A 42 1.20 6.99 3.17
C THR A 42 0.74 8.22 3.93
N ARG A 43 0.98 9.43 3.40
CA ARG A 43 0.44 10.68 3.95
C ARG A 43 -1.08 10.69 3.93
N SER A 44 -1.70 10.32 2.81
CA SER A 44 -3.17 10.22 2.71
C SER A 44 -3.74 9.20 3.70
N MET A 45 -3.14 8.02 3.81
CA MET A 45 -3.56 7.00 4.78
C MET A 45 -3.38 7.49 6.23
N THR A 46 -2.28 8.18 6.53
CA THR A 46 -2.05 8.77 7.86
C THR A 46 -3.14 9.79 8.18
N GLN A 47 -3.51 10.64 7.23
CA GLN A 47 -4.59 11.60 7.41
C GLN A 47 -5.93 10.91 7.64
N GLN A 48 -6.24 9.87 6.87
CA GLN A 48 -7.44 9.05 7.07
C GLN A 48 -7.45 8.45 8.47
N LEU A 49 -6.38 7.75 8.89
CA LEU A 49 -6.26 7.18 10.24
C LEU A 49 -6.37 8.25 11.32
N ALA A 50 -5.81 9.45 11.11
CA ALA A 50 -5.91 10.56 12.05
C ALA A 50 -7.34 11.12 12.19
N THR A 51 -8.23 10.90 11.22
CA THR A 51 -9.66 11.24 11.38
C THR A 51 -10.37 10.33 12.39
N HIS A 52 -9.86 9.11 12.59
CA HIS A 52 -10.39 8.19 13.59
C HIS A 52 -9.80 8.53 14.96
N GLN A 53 -10.64 9.02 15.88
CA GLN A 53 -10.20 9.43 17.22
C GLN A 53 -9.52 8.30 18.01
N GLU A 54 -9.89 7.05 17.76
CA GLU A 54 -9.32 5.83 18.35
C GLU A 54 -7.83 5.61 17.98
N PHE A 55 -7.35 6.24 16.91
CA PHE A 55 -5.95 6.16 16.46
C PHE A 55 -5.13 7.40 16.83
N LYS A 56 -5.72 8.40 17.48
CA LYS A 56 -5.05 9.65 17.82
C LYS A 56 -3.90 9.43 18.81
N GLY A 57 -2.69 9.81 18.41
CA GLY A 57 -1.48 9.67 19.23
C GLY A 57 -0.86 8.27 19.21
N ARG A 58 -1.37 7.37 18.37
CA ARG A 58 -0.79 6.03 18.15
C ARG A 58 0.20 6.08 17.00
N GLU A 59 1.28 5.32 17.13
CA GLU A 59 2.26 5.16 16.06
C GLU A 59 1.67 4.30 14.94
N VAL A 60 1.85 4.74 13.70
CA VAL A 60 1.44 3.99 12.51
C VAL A 60 2.70 3.58 11.75
N THR A 61 2.86 2.28 11.58
CA THR A 61 3.96 1.71 10.80
C THR A 61 3.45 1.35 9.41
N TYR A 62 4.20 1.73 8.39
CA TYR A 62 3.89 1.42 6.99
C TYR A 62 4.90 0.43 6.44
N ASP A 63 4.42 -0.70 5.93
CA ASP A 63 5.19 -1.60 5.09
C ASP A 63 4.75 -1.41 3.64
N VAL A 64 5.69 -1.14 2.75
CA VAL A 64 5.40 -0.81 1.35
C VAL A 64 6.18 -1.70 0.42
N SER A 65 5.47 -2.35 -0.49
CA SER A 65 6.05 -3.26 -1.47
C SER A 65 5.55 -2.91 -2.87
N CYS A 66 6.47 -2.46 -3.72
CA CYS A 66 6.24 -2.30 -5.16
C CYS A 66 6.54 -3.64 -5.86
N LEU A 67 5.50 -4.31 -6.33
CA LEU A 67 5.61 -5.65 -6.90
C LEU A 67 5.13 -5.63 -8.36
N ASP A 68 5.89 -6.25 -9.25
CA ASP A 68 5.40 -6.54 -10.60
C ASP A 68 4.32 -7.62 -10.58
N ARG A 69 3.61 -7.78 -11.70
CA ARG A 69 2.49 -8.70 -11.85
C ARG A 69 2.86 -10.17 -11.54
N ALA A 70 4.07 -10.61 -11.85
CA ALA A 70 4.55 -11.95 -11.54
C ALA A 70 4.92 -12.11 -10.05
N GLN A 71 5.48 -11.07 -9.43
CA GLN A 71 5.76 -11.04 -8.00
C GLN A 71 4.49 -11.02 -7.14
N LEU A 72 3.47 -10.26 -7.53
CA LEU A 72 2.15 -10.27 -6.87
C LEU A 72 1.55 -11.68 -6.83
N ARG A 73 1.55 -12.36 -7.98
CA ARG A 73 0.97 -13.69 -8.12
C ARG A 73 1.71 -14.71 -7.26
N ARG A 74 3.04 -14.59 -7.13
CA ARG A 74 3.87 -15.49 -6.31
C ARG A 74 3.81 -15.20 -4.82
N LYS A 75 3.93 -13.93 -4.40
CA LYS A 75 4.01 -13.55 -2.98
C LYS A 75 2.66 -13.54 -2.28
N LEU A 76 1.61 -13.09 -2.97
CA LEU A 76 0.30 -12.85 -2.37
C LEU A 76 -0.76 -13.84 -2.87
N GLY A 77 -0.44 -14.71 -3.84
CA GLY A 77 -1.42 -15.60 -4.47
C GLY A 77 -2.49 -14.86 -5.27
N VAL A 78 -2.34 -13.54 -5.45
CA VAL A 78 -3.34 -12.69 -6.07
C VAL A 78 -3.23 -12.82 -7.58
N ALA A 79 -4.09 -13.67 -8.16
CA ALA A 79 -4.45 -13.52 -9.56
C ALA A 79 -5.20 -12.19 -9.68
N GLN A 80 -4.55 -11.18 -10.26
CA GLN A 80 -5.23 -9.94 -10.62
C GLN A 80 -6.41 -10.34 -11.51
N ALA A 81 -7.64 -10.10 -11.05
CA ALA A 81 -8.81 -10.21 -11.91
C ALA A 81 -8.63 -9.10 -12.96
N ASP A 82 -8.29 -9.49 -14.19
CA ASP A 82 -8.38 -8.60 -15.33
C ASP A 82 -9.85 -8.15 -15.43
N THR A 83 -10.11 -6.89 -15.05
CA THR A 83 -11.32 -6.15 -15.37
C THR A 83 -10.92 -4.82 -15.97
#